data_AF-A0A7S1H9E6-F1
#
_entry.id   AF-A0A7S1H9E6-F1
#
_cell.length_a   1.000
_cell.length_b   1.000
_cell.length_c   1.000
_cell.angle_alpha   90.00
_cell.angle_beta   90.00
_cell.angle_gamma   90.00
#
_symmetry.space_group_name_H-M   'P 1'
#
loop_
_entity.id
_entity.type
_entity.pdbx_description
1 polymer ?
#
loop_
_entity_poly.entity_id
_entity_poly.type
_entity_poly.pdbx_seq_one_letter_code
_entity_poly.pdbx_strand_id
1 'polypeptide(L)'
;KSEVAQRLAQLKVLGRREAADEPELRKQIVQASEEEETAIENSNRYTKLLAGVRAQLEETRHAEKQDSAALVKTKAYEEAERVKSATDLKAADSTIGETSKLETKIAALTPIVNDLQAAYQSDENQNIQAGLITLDRKRQAARDKMNALIRTREKLEQLPRTKAIQKKLNGMAGKLQDAQRELGTLYSNEDTDKEALKAKVHSQTLKSALYVRFKSKQSKLQNLQARLNQVTSGADERRFTSQQESEGATQAREREERTRKTDQILGASEKRLIAKESSYAQQIKAQNAKAKSDAAREGVLEQRMKAAQKTLKDETERGENYVARIVSTQNRDAAFEAKLRGEEQAFGQQKMLDNADLRQVQGVEVQLQAADAVVQNLKRQENLDLAKLWRDQMVVQQLRRREMVNVIARQEQQASQQPPQPPPQTLGQQPPASAGQPGSSAGLNPYVAAQRSVINNAVQSQIQQQQQQQQQQ
;
A
#
# COMPACT_ATOMS: atom_id res chain seq x y z
N LYS A 1 14.19 64.08 0.73
CA LYS A 1 13.72 63.76 -0.65
C LYS A 1 14.45 62.54 -1.24
N SER A 2 15.78 62.49 -1.23
CA SER A 2 16.58 61.32 -1.67
C SER A 2 16.21 59.99 -0.97
N GLU A 3 16.14 59.98 0.37
CA GLU A 3 15.76 58.78 1.14
C GLU A 3 14.37 58.24 0.76
N VAL A 4 13.40 59.14 0.54
CA VAL A 4 12.03 58.79 0.10
C VAL A 4 12.07 58.10 -1.26
N ALA A 5 12.88 58.60 -2.19
CA ALA A 5 13.06 57.98 -3.50
C ALA A 5 13.75 56.61 -3.42
N GLN A 6 14.76 56.44 -2.56
CA GLN A 6 15.39 55.15 -2.31
C GLN A 6 14.42 54.13 -1.68
N ARG A 7 13.60 54.53 -0.71
CA ARG A 7 12.59 53.65 -0.09
C ARG A 7 11.46 53.27 -1.04
N LEU A 8 10.97 54.21 -1.85
CA LEU A 8 10.04 53.90 -2.95
C LEU A 8 10.66 52.98 -4.01
N ALA A 9 11.96 53.10 -4.28
CA ALA A 9 12.66 52.18 -5.17
C ALA A 9 12.78 50.78 -4.55
N GLN A 10 13.12 50.66 -3.26
CA GLN A 10 13.15 49.38 -2.53
C GLN A 10 11.77 48.69 -2.56
N LEU A 11 10.70 49.39 -2.18
CA LEU A 11 9.33 48.85 -2.22
C LEU A 11 8.91 48.44 -3.64
N LYS A 12 9.28 49.21 -4.67
CA LYS A 12 9.05 48.84 -6.08
C LYS A 12 9.87 47.62 -6.51
N VAL A 13 11.07 47.39 -5.97
CA VAL A 13 11.88 46.19 -6.26
C VAL A 13 11.32 44.97 -5.54
N LEU A 14 10.91 45.12 -4.27
CA LEU A 14 10.28 44.06 -3.48
C LEU A 14 8.95 43.62 -4.09
N GLY A 15 8.03 44.56 -4.36
CA GLY A 15 6.77 44.26 -5.03
C GLY A 15 6.92 43.69 -6.45
N ARG A 16 8.01 44.01 -7.16
CA ARG A 16 8.33 43.37 -8.46
C ARG A 16 8.92 41.98 -8.32
N ARG A 17 9.67 41.69 -7.26
CA ARG A 17 10.17 40.34 -6.96
C ARG A 17 9.03 39.43 -6.55
N GLU A 18 8.18 39.85 -5.62
CA GLU A 18 7.01 39.03 -5.25
C GLU A 18 6.03 38.83 -6.41
N ALA A 19 5.78 39.86 -7.24
CA ALA A 19 4.95 39.69 -8.45
C ALA A 19 5.56 38.73 -9.51
N ALA A 20 6.85 38.41 -9.43
CA ALA A 20 7.51 37.41 -10.27
C ALA A 20 7.56 36.03 -9.58
N ASP A 21 7.88 35.99 -8.28
CA ASP A 21 8.08 34.76 -7.51
C ASP A 21 6.75 34.12 -7.04
N GLU A 22 5.71 34.91 -6.75
CA GLU A 22 4.39 34.41 -6.33
C GLU A 22 3.69 33.52 -7.36
N PRO A 23 3.58 33.86 -8.67
CA PRO A 23 2.96 32.96 -9.65
C PRO A 23 3.76 31.66 -9.83
N GLU A 24 5.09 31.69 -9.65
CA GLU A 24 5.92 30.48 -9.71
C GLU A 24 5.76 29.60 -8.45
N LEU A 25 5.70 30.20 -7.26
CA LEU A 25 5.35 29.49 -6.01
C LEU A 25 3.95 28.89 -6.06
N ARG A 26 2.94 29.61 -6.56
CA ARG A 26 1.57 29.10 -6.76
C ARG A 26 1.55 27.91 -7.71
N LYS A 27 2.32 27.97 -8.81
CA LYS A 27 2.45 26.83 -9.74
C LYS A 27 3.11 25.61 -9.09
N GLN A 28 4.14 25.81 -8.26
CA GLN A 28 4.79 24.72 -7.52
C GLN A 28 3.87 24.09 -6.45
N ILE A 29 2.98 24.88 -5.83
CA ILE A 29 1.97 24.39 -4.87
C ILE A 29 0.93 23.53 -5.59
N VAL A 30 0.35 24.02 -6.70
CA VAL A 30 -0.62 23.25 -7.49
C VAL A 30 0.01 21.94 -7.98
N GLN A 31 1.25 21.98 -8.48
CA GLN A 31 1.96 20.78 -8.90
C GLN A 31 2.22 19.80 -7.75
N ALA A 32 2.57 20.28 -6.55
CA ALA A 32 2.75 19.40 -5.38
C ALA A 32 1.43 18.73 -4.96
N SER A 33 0.32 19.46 -5.05
CA SER A 33 -1.03 18.94 -4.76
C SER A 33 -1.47 17.87 -5.78
N GLU A 34 -1.25 18.11 -7.07
CA GLU A 34 -1.47 17.12 -8.14
C GLU A 34 -0.56 15.88 -7.97
N GLU A 35 0.69 16.07 -7.55
CA GLU A 35 1.64 14.99 -7.25
C GLU A 35 1.25 14.16 -6.01
N GLU A 36 0.61 14.77 -5.01
CA GLU A 36 -0.01 14.09 -3.86
C GLU A 36 -1.27 13.31 -4.27
N GLU A 37 -2.23 13.96 -4.95
CA GLU A 37 -3.49 13.34 -5.34
C GLU A 37 -3.26 12.10 -6.23
N THR A 38 -2.35 12.21 -7.20
CA THR A 38 -1.96 11.07 -8.04
C THR A 38 -1.25 9.96 -7.25
N ALA A 39 -0.49 10.28 -6.20
CA ALA A 39 0.09 9.25 -5.32
C ALA A 39 -0.99 8.55 -4.48
N ILE A 40 -1.98 9.28 -3.96
CA ILE A 40 -3.14 8.74 -3.23
C ILE A 40 -3.98 7.85 -4.13
N GLU A 41 -4.29 8.29 -5.36
CA GLU A 41 -4.99 7.46 -6.36
C GLU A 41 -4.25 6.14 -6.62
N ASN A 42 -2.94 6.20 -6.86
CA ASN A 42 -2.14 5.02 -7.13
C ASN A 42 -2.10 4.07 -5.92
N SER A 43 -2.00 4.60 -4.70
CA SER A 43 -2.11 3.82 -3.46
C SER A 43 -3.46 3.10 -3.35
N ASN A 44 -4.56 3.80 -3.67
CA ASN A 44 -5.91 3.24 -3.69
C ASN A 44 -6.07 2.14 -4.78
N ARG A 45 -5.46 2.33 -5.96
CA ARG A 45 -5.42 1.31 -7.03
C ARG A 45 -4.68 0.05 -6.56
N TYR A 46 -3.49 0.19 -5.98
CA TYR A 46 -2.74 -0.96 -5.44
C TYR A 46 -3.45 -1.64 -4.27
N THR A 47 -4.18 -0.89 -3.43
CA THR A 47 -4.99 -1.47 -2.34
C THR A 47 -6.12 -2.35 -2.88
N LYS A 48 -6.79 -1.95 -3.97
CA LYS A 48 -7.79 -2.78 -4.66
C LYS A 48 -7.15 -4.04 -5.28
N LEU A 49 -5.99 -3.91 -5.92
CA LEU A 49 -5.26 -5.04 -6.49
C LEU A 49 -4.77 -6.03 -5.42
N LEU A 50 -4.33 -5.53 -4.27
CA LEU A 50 -3.94 -6.34 -3.10
C LEU A 50 -5.10 -7.18 -2.57
N ALA A 51 -6.29 -6.59 -2.45
CA ALA A 51 -7.50 -7.30 -2.03
C ALA A 51 -7.87 -8.42 -3.02
N GLY A 52 -7.79 -8.16 -4.33
CA GLY A 52 -8.03 -9.17 -5.36
C GLY A 52 -7.03 -10.34 -5.33
N VAL A 53 -5.74 -10.05 -5.14
CA VAL A 53 -4.70 -11.09 -4.99
C VAL A 53 -4.93 -11.94 -3.74
N ARG A 54 -5.35 -11.35 -2.62
CA ARG A 54 -5.66 -12.09 -1.39
C ARG A 54 -6.83 -13.05 -1.57
N ALA A 55 -7.92 -12.60 -2.21
CA ALA A 55 -9.06 -13.46 -2.52
C ALA A 55 -8.65 -14.67 -3.40
N GLN A 56 -7.86 -14.44 -4.45
CA GLN A 56 -7.32 -15.52 -5.30
C GLN A 56 -6.42 -16.49 -4.53
N LEU A 57 -5.67 -15.99 -3.55
CA LEU A 57 -4.75 -16.79 -2.73
C LEU A 57 -5.53 -17.66 -1.72
N GLU A 58 -6.60 -17.15 -1.12
CA GLU A 58 -7.52 -17.95 -0.31
C GLU A 58 -8.24 -19.02 -1.15
N GLU A 59 -8.72 -18.68 -2.34
CA GLU A 59 -9.33 -19.64 -3.29
C GLU A 59 -8.35 -20.75 -3.69
N THR A 60 -7.10 -20.39 -4.02
CA THR A 60 -6.02 -21.36 -4.34
C THR A 60 -5.77 -22.33 -3.18
N ARG A 61 -5.72 -21.83 -1.94
CA ARG A 61 -5.57 -22.66 -0.73
C ARG A 61 -6.78 -23.53 -0.42
N HIS A 62 -7.98 -23.07 -0.76
CA HIS A 62 -9.19 -23.88 -0.63
C HIS A 62 -9.22 -25.02 -1.65
N ALA A 63 -8.79 -24.79 -2.89
CA ALA A 63 -8.62 -25.83 -3.90
C ALA A 63 -7.59 -26.89 -3.46
N GLU A 64 -6.39 -26.48 -3.02
CA GLU A 64 -5.33 -27.39 -2.55
C GLU A 64 -5.80 -28.27 -1.36
N LYS A 65 -6.62 -27.73 -0.45
CA LYS A 65 -7.23 -28.50 0.64
C LYS A 65 -8.26 -29.54 0.16
N GLN A 66 -8.97 -29.26 -0.93
CA GLN A 66 -9.92 -30.21 -1.52
C GLN A 66 -9.18 -31.31 -2.30
N ASP A 67 -8.19 -30.93 -3.10
CA ASP A 67 -7.38 -31.86 -3.90
C ASP A 67 -6.53 -32.80 -3.02
N SER A 68 -5.90 -32.29 -1.95
CA SER A 68 -5.20 -33.13 -0.96
C SER A 68 -6.14 -34.09 -0.21
N ALA A 69 -7.37 -33.67 0.12
CA ALA A 69 -8.38 -34.55 0.71
C ALA A 69 -8.88 -35.61 -0.30
N ALA A 70 -8.93 -35.29 -1.59
CA ALA A 70 -9.24 -36.25 -2.65
C ALA A 70 -8.10 -37.27 -2.83
N LEU A 71 -6.84 -36.84 -2.82
CA LEU A 71 -5.65 -37.70 -2.90
C LEU A 71 -5.57 -38.73 -1.77
N VAL A 72 -5.94 -38.35 -0.53
CA VAL A 72 -5.98 -39.31 0.58
C VAL A 72 -7.04 -40.38 0.33
N LYS A 73 -8.22 -40.01 -0.20
CA LYS A 73 -9.29 -40.96 -0.53
C LYS A 73 -8.92 -41.87 -1.70
N THR A 74 -8.29 -41.36 -2.77
CA THR A 74 -7.88 -42.19 -3.91
C THR A 74 -6.77 -43.17 -3.53
N LYS A 75 -5.79 -42.78 -2.71
CA LYS A 75 -4.77 -43.70 -2.18
C LYS A 75 -5.37 -44.81 -1.33
N ALA A 76 -6.26 -44.47 -0.39
CA ALA A 76 -6.93 -45.46 0.44
C ALA A 76 -7.76 -46.45 -0.40
N TYR A 77 -8.37 -45.98 -1.49
CA TYR A 77 -9.07 -46.83 -2.45
C TYR A 77 -8.12 -47.73 -3.25
N GLU A 78 -7.01 -47.20 -3.80
CA GLU A 78 -6.02 -48.01 -4.52
C GLU A 78 -5.40 -49.09 -3.61
N GLU A 79 -5.09 -48.76 -2.36
CA GLU A 79 -4.52 -49.73 -1.41
C GLU A 79 -5.53 -50.83 -1.03
N ALA A 80 -6.82 -50.48 -0.88
CA ALA A 80 -7.88 -51.46 -0.68
C ALA A 80 -8.05 -52.41 -1.88
N GLU A 81 -8.14 -51.88 -3.12
CA GLU A 81 -8.23 -52.68 -4.34
C GLU A 81 -6.97 -53.55 -4.56
N ARG A 82 -5.78 -53.03 -4.21
CA ARG A 82 -4.54 -53.81 -4.26
C ARG A 82 -4.51 -54.97 -3.27
N VAL A 83 -5.00 -54.78 -2.04
CA VAL A 83 -5.10 -55.85 -1.04
C VAL A 83 -6.15 -56.89 -1.44
N LYS A 84 -7.28 -56.44 -2.00
CA LYS A 84 -8.36 -57.30 -2.48
C LYS A 84 -7.92 -58.18 -3.65
N SER A 85 -7.43 -57.58 -4.73
CA SER A 85 -6.89 -58.30 -5.89
C SER A 85 -5.74 -59.25 -5.52
N ALA A 86 -4.84 -58.87 -4.61
CA ALA A 86 -3.78 -59.78 -4.12
C ALA A 86 -4.33 -60.96 -3.29
N THR A 87 -5.50 -60.81 -2.66
CA THR A 87 -6.18 -61.89 -1.93
C THR A 87 -6.93 -62.81 -2.90
N ASP A 88 -7.62 -62.24 -3.89
CA ASP A 88 -8.34 -62.99 -4.91
C ASP A 88 -7.40 -63.78 -5.84
N LEU A 89 -6.23 -63.23 -6.19
CA LEU A 89 -5.17 -63.97 -6.90
C LEU A 89 -4.67 -65.18 -6.10
N LYS A 90 -4.38 -65.02 -4.80
CA LYS A 90 -3.99 -66.16 -3.93
C LYS A 90 -5.10 -67.21 -3.82
N ALA A 91 -6.36 -66.78 -3.79
CA ALA A 91 -7.49 -67.69 -3.80
C ALA A 91 -7.58 -68.45 -5.14
N ALA A 92 -7.43 -67.76 -6.27
CA ALA A 92 -7.40 -68.37 -7.61
C ALA A 92 -6.24 -69.37 -7.77
N ASP A 93 -5.03 -69.05 -7.30
CA ASP A 93 -3.89 -69.97 -7.28
C ASP A 93 -4.16 -71.23 -6.45
N SER A 94 -4.82 -71.07 -5.30
CA SER A 94 -5.28 -72.21 -4.48
C SER A 94 -6.31 -73.07 -5.23
N THR A 95 -7.24 -72.43 -5.95
CA THR A 95 -8.26 -73.11 -6.78
C THR A 95 -7.62 -73.87 -7.94
N ILE A 96 -6.63 -73.30 -8.64
CA ILE A 96 -5.84 -73.98 -9.69
C ILE A 96 -5.07 -75.18 -9.10
N GLY A 97 -4.51 -75.01 -7.90
CA GLY A 97 -3.86 -76.08 -7.16
C GLY A 97 -4.82 -77.19 -6.72
N GLU A 98 -6.12 -76.91 -6.56
CA GLU A 98 -7.15 -77.91 -6.29
C GLU A 98 -7.65 -78.60 -7.57
N THR A 99 -7.95 -77.86 -8.64
CA THR A 99 -8.38 -78.46 -9.93
C THR A 99 -7.33 -79.44 -10.45
N SER A 100 -6.05 -79.07 -10.49
CA SER A 100 -4.96 -79.96 -10.92
C SER A 100 -4.87 -81.25 -10.08
N LYS A 101 -5.10 -81.16 -8.76
CA LYS A 101 -5.17 -82.34 -7.87
C LYS A 101 -6.41 -83.20 -8.12
N LEU A 102 -7.54 -82.61 -8.50
CA LEU A 102 -8.77 -83.33 -8.84
C LEU A 102 -8.65 -84.01 -10.20
N GLU A 103 -8.15 -83.31 -11.22
CA GLU A 103 -7.82 -83.85 -12.54
C GLU A 103 -6.88 -85.04 -12.44
N THR A 104 -5.78 -84.93 -11.68
CA THR A 104 -4.84 -86.03 -11.43
C THR A 104 -5.54 -87.25 -10.81
N LYS A 105 -6.44 -87.04 -9.84
CA LYS A 105 -7.21 -88.13 -9.20
C LYS A 105 -8.25 -88.74 -10.14
N ILE A 106 -8.86 -87.95 -11.00
CA ILE A 106 -9.82 -88.40 -12.03
C ILE A 106 -9.06 -89.24 -13.07
N ALA A 107 -7.95 -88.72 -13.61
CA ALA A 107 -7.11 -89.42 -14.57
C ALA A 107 -6.59 -90.77 -14.04
N ALA A 108 -6.18 -90.84 -12.76
CA ALA A 108 -5.76 -92.09 -12.14
C ALA A 108 -6.91 -93.08 -11.84
N LEU A 109 -8.14 -92.59 -11.62
CA LEU A 109 -9.29 -93.42 -11.25
C LEU A 109 -10.10 -93.91 -12.46
N THR A 110 -10.15 -93.15 -13.54
CA THR A 110 -10.83 -93.51 -14.80
C THR A 110 -10.43 -94.89 -15.35
N PRO A 111 -9.13 -95.22 -15.57
CA PRO A 111 -8.76 -96.55 -16.07
C PRO A 111 -9.19 -97.65 -15.10
N ILE A 112 -9.02 -97.47 -13.79
CA ILE A 112 -9.44 -98.45 -12.78
C ILE A 112 -10.96 -98.73 -12.84
N VAL A 113 -11.79 -97.71 -13.11
CA VAL A 113 -13.24 -97.89 -13.28
C VAL A 113 -13.54 -98.67 -14.55
N ASN A 114 -12.88 -98.34 -15.66
CA ASN A 114 -13.06 -99.02 -16.94
C ASN A 114 -12.60 -100.49 -16.90
N ASP A 115 -11.44 -100.76 -16.28
CA ASP A 115 -10.88 -102.10 -16.09
C ASP A 115 -11.79 -102.97 -15.23
N LEU A 116 -12.31 -102.42 -14.11
CA LEU A 116 -13.28 -103.12 -13.27
C LEU A 116 -14.60 -103.39 -14.01
N GLN A 117 -15.04 -102.47 -14.88
CA GLN A 117 -16.22 -102.65 -15.70
C GLN A 117 -16.04 -103.80 -16.70
N ALA A 118 -14.94 -103.77 -17.46
CA ALA A 118 -14.59 -104.83 -18.41
C ALA A 118 -14.42 -106.18 -17.69
N ALA A 119 -13.79 -106.20 -16.51
CA ALA A 119 -13.59 -107.42 -15.73
C ALA A 119 -14.90 -108.07 -15.28
N TYR A 120 -15.85 -107.31 -14.70
CA TYR A 120 -17.12 -107.92 -14.26
C TYR A 120 -18.00 -108.34 -15.45
N GLN A 121 -17.97 -107.60 -16.56
CA GLN A 121 -18.69 -107.98 -17.78
C GLN A 121 -18.09 -109.23 -18.44
N SER A 122 -16.77 -109.40 -18.39
CA SER A 122 -16.09 -110.60 -18.87
C SER A 122 -16.45 -111.82 -18.02
N ASP A 123 -16.40 -111.70 -16.69
CA ASP A 123 -16.82 -112.75 -15.74
C ASP A 123 -18.30 -113.13 -15.93
N GLU A 124 -19.20 -112.15 -16.08
CA GLU A 124 -20.61 -112.38 -16.39
C GLU A 124 -20.80 -113.20 -17.68
N ASN A 125 -20.13 -112.81 -18.76
CA ASN A 125 -20.21 -113.51 -20.05
C ASN A 125 -19.61 -114.92 -19.98
N GLN A 126 -18.48 -115.12 -19.28
CA GLN A 126 -17.87 -116.43 -19.08
C GLN A 126 -18.80 -117.37 -18.29
N ASN A 127 -19.45 -116.87 -17.24
CA ASN A 127 -20.39 -117.65 -16.43
C ASN A 127 -21.67 -118.00 -17.23
N ILE A 128 -22.17 -117.09 -18.08
CA ILE A 128 -23.26 -117.40 -19.03
C ILE A 128 -22.82 -118.51 -19.98
N GLN A 129 -21.63 -118.40 -20.60
CA GLN A 129 -21.13 -119.39 -21.56
C GLN A 129 -20.91 -120.78 -20.92
N ALA A 130 -20.34 -120.83 -19.70
CA ALA A 130 -20.18 -122.07 -18.94
C ALA A 130 -21.53 -122.70 -18.55
N GLY A 131 -22.53 -121.87 -18.22
CA GLY A 131 -23.90 -122.31 -17.97
C GLY A 131 -24.56 -122.90 -19.22
N LEU A 132 -24.40 -122.29 -20.39
CA LEU A 132 -24.91 -122.79 -21.67
C LEU A 132 -24.28 -124.14 -22.03
N ILE A 133 -22.95 -124.28 -21.94
CA ILE A 133 -22.24 -125.55 -22.13
C ILE A 133 -22.79 -126.64 -21.17
N THR A 134 -23.17 -126.27 -19.95
CA THR A 134 -23.77 -127.20 -18.98
C THR A 134 -25.19 -127.62 -19.36
N LEU A 135 -26.01 -126.72 -19.92
CA LEU A 135 -27.33 -127.06 -20.48
C LEU A 135 -27.20 -127.98 -21.69
N ASP A 136 -26.28 -127.70 -22.61
CA ASP A 136 -26.04 -128.54 -23.80
C ASP A 136 -25.51 -129.93 -23.43
N ARG A 137 -24.65 -130.04 -22.42
CA ARG A 137 -24.25 -131.35 -21.86
C ARG A 137 -25.43 -132.14 -21.29
N LYS A 138 -26.38 -131.49 -20.60
CA LYS A 138 -27.61 -132.15 -20.12
C LYS A 138 -28.49 -132.63 -21.27
N ARG A 139 -28.68 -131.79 -22.28
CA ARG A 139 -29.43 -132.14 -23.50
C ARG A 139 -28.80 -133.33 -24.23
N GLN A 140 -27.47 -133.33 -24.39
CA GLN A 140 -26.74 -134.42 -25.02
C GLN A 140 -26.83 -135.72 -24.20
N ALA A 141 -26.69 -135.66 -22.88
CA ALA A 141 -26.88 -136.82 -22.01
C ALA A 141 -28.31 -137.39 -22.10
N ALA A 142 -29.34 -136.54 -22.21
CA ALA A 142 -30.72 -136.97 -22.44
C ALA A 142 -30.90 -137.65 -23.83
N ARG A 143 -30.27 -137.11 -24.89
CA ARG A 143 -30.22 -137.75 -26.22
C ARG A 143 -29.56 -139.13 -26.15
N ASP A 144 -28.40 -139.24 -25.50
CA ASP A 144 -27.65 -140.48 -25.42
C ASP A 144 -28.38 -141.55 -24.59
N LYS A 145 -29.04 -141.15 -23.50
CA LYS A 145 -29.97 -141.99 -22.71
C LYS A 145 -31.13 -142.52 -23.57
N MET A 146 -31.76 -141.65 -24.37
CA MET A 146 -32.84 -142.05 -25.29
C MET A 146 -32.32 -143.02 -26.37
N ASN A 147 -31.19 -142.72 -27.00
CA ASN A 147 -30.55 -143.57 -28.02
C ASN A 147 -30.13 -144.94 -27.46
N ALA A 148 -29.63 -145.00 -26.22
CA ALA A 148 -29.29 -146.25 -25.56
C ALA A 148 -30.53 -147.12 -25.30
N LEU A 149 -31.66 -146.51 -24.91
CA LEU A 149 -32.94 -147.20 -24.74
C LEU A 149 -33.49 -147.73 -26.09
N ILE A 150 -33.39 -146.94 -27.16
CA ILE A 150 -33.77 -147.37 -28.53
C ILE A 150 -32.97 -148.60 -28.96
N ARG A 151 -31.62 -148.55 -28.88
CA ARG A 151 -30.75 -149.69 -29.22
C ARG A 151 -31.02 -150.93 -28.37
N THR A 152 -31.36 -150.75 -27.09
CA THR A 152 -31.72 -151.87 -26.20
C THR A 152 -33.06 -152.49 -26.61
N ARG A 153 -34.00 -151.67 -27.06
CA ARG A 153 -35.28 -152.12 -27.61
C ARG A 153 -35.10 -152.89 -28.92
N GLU A 154 -34.39 -152.33 -29.90
CA GLU A 154 -34.10 -152.98 -31.19
C GLU A 154 -33.49 -154.37 -30.99
N LYS A 155 -32.48 -154.49 -30.11
CA LYS A 155 -31.87 -155.79 -29.75
C LYS A 155 -32.85 -156.78 -29.13
N LEU A 156 -33.80 -156.32 -28.32
CA LEU A 156 -34.80 -157.19 -27.70
C LEU A 156 -35.94 -157.57 -28.68
N GLU A 157 -36.19 -156.77 -29.71
CA GLU A 157 -37.15 -157.08 -30.79
C GLU A 157 -36.62 -158.11 -31.80
N GLN A 158 -35.29 -158.21 -31.95
CA GLN A 158 -34.62 -159.22 -32.78
C GLN A 158 -34.59 -160.63 -32.17
N LEU A 159 -34.92 -160.78 -30.87
CA LEU A 159 -34.91 -162.08 -30.19
C LEU A 159 -36.26 -162.82 -30.30
N PRO A 160 -36.29 -164.16 -30.23
CA PRO A 160 -37.52 -164.94 -30.23
C PRO A 160 -38.52 -164.49 -29.15
N ARG A 161 -39.80 -164.29 -29.52
CA ARG A 161 -40.82 -163.72 -28.65
C ARG A 161 -41.22 -164.63 -27.47
N THR A 162 -40.45 -164.59 -26.40
CA THR A 162 -40.81 -165.22 -25.11
C THR A 162 -41.61 -164.27 -24.22
N LYS A 163 -42.38 -164.81 -23.26
CA LYS A 163 -43.10 -163.99 -22.26
C LYS A 163 -42.16 -163.05 -21.47
N ALA A 164 -40.92 -163.47 -21.22
CA ALA A 164 -39.91 -162.66 -20.54
C ALA A 164 -39.42 -161.49 -21.41
N ILE A 165 -39.19 -161.72 -22.71
CA ILE A 165 -38.83 -160.66 -23.67
C ILE A 165 -40.00 -159.68 -23.86
N GLN A 166 -41.23 -160.16 -23.99
CA GLN A 166 -42.41 -159.30 -24.08
C GLN A 166 -42.57 -158.39 -22.83
N LYS A 167 -42.33 -158.93 -21.63
CA LYS A 167 -42.33 -158.13 -20.39
C LYS A 167 -41.25 -157.04 -20.39
N LYS A 168 -40.04 -157.34 -20.91
CA LYS A 168 -38.96 -156.35 -21.07
C LYS A 168 -39.29 -155.28 -22.12
N LEU A 169 -39.88 -155.67 -23.26
CA LEU A 169 -40.32 -154.74 -24.32
C LEU A 169 -41.38 -153.76 -23.79
N ASN A 170 -42.43 -154.26 -23.14
CA ASN A 170 -43.46 -153.43 -22.52
C ASN A 170 -42.86 -152.47 -21.46
N GLY A 171 -41.89 -152.95 -20.67
CA GLY A 171 -41.18 -152.13 -19.68
C GLY A 171 -40.23 -151.07 -20.25
N MET A 172 -39.82 -151.17 -21.53
CA MET A 172 -39.04 -150.13 -22.20
C MET A 172 -39.90 -149.04 -22.85
N ALA A 173 -41.16 -149.34 -23.21
CA ALA A 173 -42.06 -148.35 -23.78
C ALA A 173 -42.25 -147.15 -22.82
N GLY A 174 -42.48 -147.41 -21.53
CA GLY A 174 -42.53 -146.35 -20.51
C GLY A 174 -41.21 -145.59 -20.38
N LYS A 175 -40.07 -146.28 -20.29
CA LYS A 175 -38.75 -145.63 -20.20
C LYS A 175 -38.43 -144.75 -21.41
N LEU A 176 -38.84 -145.14 -22.61
CA LEU A 176 -38.70 -144.34 -23.82
C LEU A 176 -39.62 -143.11 -23.80
N GLN A 177 -40.87 -143.27 -23.34
CA GLN A 177 -41.80 -142.15 -23.19
C GLN A 177 -41.31 -141.12 -22.16
N ASP A 178 -40.74 -141.57 -21.04
CA ASP A 178 -40.16 -140.71 -20.01
C ASP A 178 -38.92 -139.98 -20.53
N ALA A 179 -38.01 -140.69 -21.22
CA ALA A 179 -36.83 -140.07 -21.84
C ALA A 179 -37.21 -139.10 -22.98
N GLN A 180 -38.27 -139.37 -23.74
CA GLN A 180 -38.78 -138.47 -24.77
C GLN A 180 -39.43 -137.22 -24.18
N ARG A 181 -40.13 -137.33 -23.03
CA ARG A 181 -40.64 -136.17 -22.28
C ARG A 181 -39.49 -135.32 -21.73
N GLU A 182 -38.52 -135.94 -21.08
CA GLU A 182 -37.31 -135.30 -20.56
C GLU A 182 -36.58 -134.52 -21.68
N LEU A 183 -36.33 -135.18 -22.82
CA LEU A 183 -35.75 -134.54 -24.00
C LEU A 183 -36.62 -133.38 -24.52
N GLY A 184 -37.93 -133.61 -24.68
CA GLY A 184 -38.87 -132.62 -25.20
C GLY A 184 -38.88 -131.33 -24.37
N THR A 185 -38.92 -131.46 -23.03
CA THR A 185 -38.88 -130.31 -22.11
C THR A 185 -37.57 -129.50 -22.17
N LEU A 186 -36.44 -130.17 -22.44
CA LEU A 186 -35.12 -129.52 -22.54
C LEU A 186 -34.89 -128.78 -23.87
N TYR A 187 -35.75 -129.00 -24.87
CA TYR A 187 -35.73 -128.32 -26.17
C TYR A 187 -36.89 -127.34 -26.38
N SER A 188 -38.09 -127.60 -25.85
CA SER A 188 -39.22 -126.66 -25.92
C SER A 188 -38.95 -125.35 -25.19
N ASN A 189 -38.05 -125.38 -24.19
CA ASN A 189 -37.79 -124.26 -23.28
C ASN A 189 -36.45 -123.57 -23.58
N GLU A 190 -35.82 -123.82 -24.73
CA GLU A 190 -34.42 -123.41 -24.99
C GLU A 190 -34.14 -121.92 -24.76
N ASP A 191 -34.96 -121.03 -25.33
CA ASP A 191 -34.80 -119.58 -25.12
C ASP A 191 -35.18 -119.17 -23.69
N THR A 192 -36.19 -119.80 -23.09
CA THR A 192 -36.61 -119.54 -21.70
C THR A 192 -35.53 -119.91 -20.69
N ASP A 193 -34.88 -121.08 -20.86
CA ASP A 193 -33.78 -121.55 -20.03
C ASP A 193 -32.54 -120.65 -20.18
N LYS A 194 -32.30 -120.16 -21.40
CA LYS A 194 -31.21 -119.21 -21.72
C LYS A 194 -31.42 -117.84 -21.08
N GLU A 195 -32.62 -117.27 -21.16
CA GLU A 195 -32.92 -115.99 -20.48
C GLU A 195 -32.99 -116.16 -18.95
N ALA A 196 -33.52 -117.27 -18.44
CA ALA A 196 -33.48 -117.59 -17.01
C ALA A 196 -32.03 -117.74 -16.50
N LEU A 197 -31.15 -118.37 -17.29
CA LEU A 197 -29.72 -118.47 -16.99
C LEU A 197 -29.06 -117.09 -16.98
N LYS A 198 -29.26 -116.26 -18.01
CA LYS A 198 -28.73 -114.88 -18.06
C LYS A 198 -29.18 -114.06 -16.86
N ALA A 199 -30.49 -114.03 -16.57
CA ALA A 199 -31.05 -113.29 -15.45
C ALA A 199 -30.47 -113.76 -14.11
N LYS A 200 -30.30 -115.09 -13.94
CA LYS A 200 -29.65 -115.67 -12.77
C LYS A 200 -28.19 -115.24 -12.65
N VAL A 201 -27.38 -115.38 -13.70
CA VAL A 201 -25.96 -114.97 -13.68
C VAL A 201 -25.85 -113.47 -13.43
N HIS A 202 -26.60 -112.62 -14.12
CA HIS A 202 -26.65 -111.18 -13.89
C HIS A 202 -26.93 -110.85 -12.41
N SER A 203 -27.95 -111.47 -11.81
CA SER A 203 -28.30 -111.27 -10.39
C SER A 203 -27.19 -111.70 -9.40
N GLN A 204 -26.31 -112.62 -9.81
CA GLN A 204 -25.13 -113.04 -9.06
C GLN A 204 -23.95 -112.08 -9.30
N THR A 205 -23.73 -111.65 -10.54
CA THR A 205 -22.73 -110.62 -10.92
C THR A 205 -22.97 -109.32 -10.16
N LEU A 206 -24.22 -108.86 -10.02
CA LEU A 206 -24.59 -107.68 -9.21
C LEU A 206 -24.22 -107.80 -7.72
N LYS A 207 -24.00 -109.03 -7.22
CA LYS A 207 -23.56 -109.31 -5.85
C LYS A 207 -22.06 -109.65 -5.76
N SER A 208 -21.37 -109.71 -6.90
CA SER A 208 -19.94 -110.04 -6.97
C SER A 208 -19.07 -108.95 -6.33
N ALA A 209 -17.92 -109.35 -5.79
CA ALA A 209 -16.94 -108.42 -5.27
C ALA A 209 -16.40 -107.46 -6.35
N LEU A 210 -16.37 -107.88 -7.62
CA LEU A 210 -15.97 -107.04 -8.76
C LEU A 210 -16.99 -105.92 -9.00
N TYR A 211 -18.28 -106.25 -9.09
CA TYR A 211 -19.34 -105.26 -9.31
C TYR A 211 -19.44 -104.26 -8.15
N VAL A 212 -19.35 -104.73 -6.89
CA VAL A 212 -19.36 -103.84 -5.71
C VAL A 212 -18.16 -102.89 -5.72
N ARG A 213 -16.96 -103.38 -6.09
CA ARG A 213 -15.76 -102.53 -6.28
C ARG A 213 -15.95 -101.54 -7.41
N PHE A 214 -16.47 -101.96 -8.56
CA PHE A 214 -16.80 -101.09 -9.70
C PHE A 214 -17.74 -99.96 -9.26
N LYS A 215 -18.88 -100.27 -8.62
CA LYS A 215 -19.85 -99.26 -8.18
C LYS A 215 -19.27 -98.26 -7.18
N SER A 216 -18.47 -98.73 -6.22
CA SER A 216 -17.77 -97.85 -5.27
C SER A 216 -16.79 -96.90 -5.98
N LYS A 217 -16.00 -97.41 -6.93
CA LYS A 217 -15.03 -96.61 -7.69
C LYS A 217 -15.71 -95.65 -8.67
N GLN A 218 -16.78 -96.08 -9.34
CA GLN A 218 -17.62 -95.28 -10.24
C GLN A 218 -18.25 -94.08 -9.49
N SER A 219 -18.86 -94.33 -8.32
CA SER A 219 -19.40 -93.25 -7.48
C SER A 219 -18.31 -92.27 -7.02
N LYS A 220 -17.13 -92.78 -6.64
CA LYS A 220 -15.99 -91.91 -6.29
C LYS A 220 -15.50 -91.06 -7.47
N LEU A 221 -15.51 -91.60 -8.70
CA LEU A 221 -15.16 -90.87 -9.92
C LEU A 221 -16.18 -89.75 -10.21
N GLN A 222 -17.48 -90.06 -10.15
CA GLN A 222 -18.56 -89.08 -10.32
C GLN A 222 -18.48 -87.95 -9.29
N ASN A 223 -18.22 -88.27 -8.01
CA ASN A 223 -18.06 -87.26 -6.96
C ASN A 223 -16.84 -86.36 -7.18
N LEU A 224 -15.73 -86.90 -7.72
CA LEU A 224 -14.55 -86.10 -8.07
C LEU A 224 -14.81 -85.20 -9.29
N GLN A 225 -15.51 -85.69 -10.31
CA GLN A 225 -15.91 -84.91 -11.48
C GLN A 225 -16.87 -83.78 -11.12
N ALA A 226 -17.89 -84.05 -10.28
CA ALA A 226 -18.80 -83.03 -9.77
C ALA A 226 -18.06 -81.93 -8.97
N ARG A 227 -17.10 -82.33 -8.11
CA ARG A 227 -16.26 -81.38 -7.38
C ARG A 227 -15.33 -80.58 -8.30
N LEU A 228 -14.74 -81.20 -9.32
CA LEU A 228 -13.93 -80.48 -10.32
C LEU A 228 -14.76 -79.36 -10.97
N ASN A 229 -15.96 -79.69 -11.46
CA ASN A 229 -16.84 -78.70 -12.10
C ASN A 229 -17.17 -77.51 -11.18
N GLN A 230 -17.48 -77.76 -9.89
CA GLN A 230 -17.74 -76.70 -8.90
C GLN A 230 -16.51 -75.82 -8.62
N VAL A 231 -15.32 -76.43 -8.54
CA VAL A 231 -14.07 -75.71 -8.27
C VAL A 231 -13.66 -74.87 -9.49
N THR A 232 -13.84 -75.39 -10.72
CA THR A 232 -13.54 -74.66 -11.96
C THR A 232 -14.46 -73.46 -12.15
N SER A 233 -15.79 -73.59 -11.96
CA SER A 233 -16.70 -72.43 -12.11
C SER A 233 -16.36 -71.30 -11.14
N GLY A 234 -16.00 -71.64 -9.89
CA GLY A 234 -15.54 -70.68 -8.90
C GLY A 234 -14.13 -70.10 -9.15
N ALA A 235 -13.35 -70.67 -10.07
CA ALA A 235 -12.05 -70.13 -10.50
C ALA A 235 -12.22 -69.01 -11.54
N ASP A 236 -13.09 -69.24 -12.52
CA ASP A 236 -13.29 -68.31 -13.63
C ASP A 236 -13.99 -67.01 -13.18
N GLU A 237 -14.98 -67.10 -12.27
CA GLU A 237 -15.61 -65.94 -11.63
C GLU A 237 -14.57 -65.05 -10.90
N ARG A 238 -13.64 -65.65 -10.12
CA ARG A 238 -12.59 -64.92 -9.39
C ARG A 238 -11.54 -64.28 -10.30
N ARG A 239 -11.22 -64.93 -11.43
CA ARG A 239 -10.33 -64.37 -12.43
C ARG A 239 -10.95 -63.13 -13.09
N PHE A 240 -12.25 -63.19 -13.38
CA PHE A 240 -12.99 -62.07 -13.95
C PHE A 240 -13.09 -60.88 -12.98
N THR A 241 -13.40 -61.10 -11.69
CA THR A 241 -13.40 -60.01 -10.70
C THR A 241 -12.02 -59.39 -10.52
N SER A 242 -10.97 -60.22 -10.37
CA SER A 242 -9.60 -59.74 -10.21
C SER A 242 -9.10 -58.91 -11.41
N GLN A 243 -9.58 -59.18 -12.64
CA GLN A 243 -9.27 -58.35 -13.81
C GLN A 243 -9.94 -56.97 -13.73
N GLN A 244 -11.24 -56.90 -13.42
CA GLN A 244 -11.96 -55.62 -13.26
C GLN A 244 -11.34 -54.74 -12.16
N GLU A 245 -10.94 -55.34 -11.03
CA GLU A 245 -10.26 -54.62 -9.94
C GLU A 245 -8.92 -54.02 -10.38
N SER A 246 -8.16 -54.74 -11.24
CA SER A 246 -6.90 -54.22 -11.78
C SER A 246 -7.10 -53.03 -12.74
N GLU A 247 -8.18 -53.02 -13.52
CA GLU A 247 -8.55 -51.88 -14.37
C GLU A 247 -8.98 -50.69 -13.50
N GLY A 248 -9.78 -50.92 -12.46
CA GLY A 248 -10.18 -49.90 -11.49
C GLY A 248 -8.99 -49.24 -10.78
N ALA A 249 -8.03 -50.04 -10.31
CA ALA A 249 -6.78 -49.54 -9.72
C ALA A 249 -5.94 -48.72 -10.72
N THR A 250 -5.92 -49.11 -12.00
CA THR A 250 -5.21 -48.37 -13.06
C THR A 250 -5.87 -46.99 -13.30
N GLN A 251 -7.20 -46.93 -13.36
CA GLN A 251 -7.93 -45.65 -13.45
C GLN A 251 -7.74 -44.77 -12.21
N ALA A 252 -7.62 -45.37 -11.01
CA ALA A 252 -7.34 -44.63 -9.78
C ALA A 252 -5.97 -43.94 -9.81
N ARG A 253 -4.93 -44.61 -10.34
CA ARG A 253 -3.59 -44.03 -10.53
C ARG A 253 -3.59 -42.86 -11.51
N GLU A 254 -4.29 -42.98 -12.65
CA GLU A 254 -4.40 -41.88 -13.59
C GLU A 254 -5.05 -40.63 -12.95
N ARG A 255 -6.07 -40.82 -12.10
CA ARG A 255 -6.68 -39.73 -11.34
C ARG A 255 -5.69 -39.13 -10.36
N GLU A 256 -4.94 -39.96 -9.62
CA GLU A 256 -3.92 -39.48 -8.68
C GLU A 256 -2.84 -38.65 -9.39
N GLU A 257 -2.34 -39.10 -10.54
CA GLU A 257 -1.32 -38.37 -11.31
C GLU A 257 -1.84 -37.02 -11.84
N ARG A 258 -3.12 -36.97 -12.26
CA ARG A 258 -3.78 -35.73 -12.66
C ARG A 258 -3.88 -34.75 -11.48
N THR A 259 -4.37 -35.19 -10.32
CA THR A 259 -4.47 -34.32 -9.13
C THR A 259 -3.09 -33.84 -8.65
N ARG A 260 -2.06 -34.70 -8.62
CA ARG A 260 -0.68 -34.28 -8.31
C ARG A 260 -0.14 -33.21 -9.27
N LYS A 261 -0.52 -33.25 -10.56
CA LYS A 261 -0.16 -32.20 -11.54
C LYS A 261 -0.91 -30.89 -11.26
N THR A 262 -2.19 -30.97 -10.87
CA THR A 262 -2.97 -29.80 -10.41
C THR A 262 -2.32 -29.15 -9.19
N ASP A 263 -1.97 -29.93 -8.15
CA ASP A 263 -1.31 -29.41 -6.93
C ASP A 263 0.00 -28.67 -7.25
N GLN A 264 0.82 -29.19 -8.17
CA GLN A 264 2.05 -28.51 -8.60
C GLN A 264 1.78 -27.16 -9.27
N ILE A 265 0.70 -27.05 -10.04
CA ILE A 265 0.27 -25.80 -10.68
C ILE A 265 -0.30 -24.83 -9.63
N LEU A 266 -1.12 -25.31 -8.69
CA LEU A 266 -1.67 -24.51 -7.59
C LEU A 266 -0.54 -23.96 -6.70
N GLY A 267 0.41 -24.78 -6.27
CA GLY A 267 1.56 -24.32 -5.46
C GLY A 267 2.50 -23.37 -6.21
N ALA A 268 2.61 -23.48 -7.53
CA ALA A 268 3.31 -22.48 -8.37
C ALA A 268 2.50 -21.17 -8.50
N SER A 269 1.17 -21.26 -8.52
CA SER A 269 0.27 -20.10 -8.51
C SER A 269 0.33 -19.36 -7.17
N GLU A 270 0.24 -20.06 -6.04
CA GLU A 270 0.31 -19.48 -4.70
C GLU A 270 1.61 -18.68 -4.51
N LYS A 271 2.77 -19.24 -4.88
CA LYS A 271 4.06 -18.53 -4.84
C LYS A 271 4.07 -17.24 -5.65
N ARG A 272 3.42 -17.22 -6.83
CA ARG A 272 3.26 -16.01 -7.66
C ARG A 272 2.30 -15.00 -7.02
N LEU A 273 1.24 -15.46 -6.38
CA LEU A 273 0.29 -14.60 -5.66
C LEU A 273 0.92 -13.98 -4.41
N ILE A 274 1.68 -14.73 -3.61
CA ILE A 274 2.46 -14.23 -2.46
C ILE A 274 3.46 -13.14 -2.92
N ALA A 275 4.17 -13.37 -4.03
CA ALA A 275 5.09 -12.38 -4.59
C ALA A 275 4.38 -11.10 -5.04
N LYS A 276 3.20 -11.22 -5.67
CA LYS A 276 2.34 -10.07 -6.02
C LYS A 276 1.81 -9.34 -4.78
N GLU A 277 1.39 -10.07 -3.74
CA GLU A 277 0.90 -9.49 -2.49
C GLU A 277 1.99 -8.62 -1.84
N SER A 278 3.21 -9.14 -1.73
CA SER A 278 4.36 -8.41 -1.20
C SER A 278 4.71 -7.18 -2.05
N SER A 279 4.70 -7.31 -3.38
CA SER A 279 4.96 -6.21 -4.31
C SER A 279 3.93 -5.08 -4.18
N TYR A 280 2.63 -5.39 -4.19
CA TYR A 280 1.58 -4.39 -4.02
C TYR A 280 1.62 -3.76 -2.61
N ALA A 281 1.90 -4.53 -1.55
CA ALA A 281 2.08 -3.98 -0.20
C ALA A 281 3.28 -3.02 -0.11
N GLN A 282 4.37 -3.27 -0.83
CA GLN A 282 5.49 -2.34 -0.95
C GLN A 282 5.11 -1.07 -1.75
N GLN A 283 4.40 -1.23 -2.86
CA GLN A 283 3.95 -0.09 -3.69
C GLN A 283 2.96 0.81 -2.94
N ILE A 284 2.02 0.27 -2.16
CA ILE A 284 1.14 1.06 -1.27
C ILE A 284 1.96 1.87 -0.26
N LYS A 285 2.96 1.25 0.39
CA LYS A 285 3.85 1.96 1.33
C LYS A 285 4.64 3.08 0.65
N ALA A 286 5.17 2.83 -0.55
CA ALA A 286 5.93 3.82 -1.31
C ALA A 286 5.06 5.00 -1.76
N GLN A 287 3.85 4.74 -2.28
CA GLN A 287 2.92 5.79 -2.69
C GLN A 287 2.41 6.62 -1.50
N ASN A 288 2.10 5.97 -0.36
CA ASN A 288 1.74 6.68 0.88
C ASN A 288 2.90 7.52 1.45
N ALA A 289 4.15 7.09 1.24
CA ALA A 289 5.33 7.89 1.62
C ALA A 289 5.55 9.08 0.67
N LYS A 290 5.33 8.89 -0.64
CA LYS A 290 5.35 9.97 -1.64
C LYS A 290 4.29 11.02 -1.33
N ALA A 291 3.02 10.63 -1.19
CA ALA A 291 1.92 11.53 -0.83
C ALA A 291 2.25 12.39 0.41
N LYS A 292 2.78 11.79 1.47
CA LYS A 292 3.23 12.54 2.68
C LYS A 292 4.39 13.50 2.43
N SER A 293 5.31 13.17 1.52
CA SER A 293 6.42 14.04 1.14
C SER A 293 5.90 15.24 0.34
N ASP A 294 4.97 15.01 -0.58
CA ASP A 294 4.42 16.05 -1.45
C ASP A 294 3.47 16.97 -0.66
N ALA A 295 2.64 16.44 0.23
CA ALA A 295 1.86 17.20 1.23
C ALA A 295 2.74 18.11 2.10
N ALA A 296 3.87 17.58 2.60
CA ALA A 296 4.80 18.34 3.41
C ALA A 296 5.50 19.45 2.60
N ARG A 297 5.79 19.18 1.32
CA ARG A 297 6.34 20.16 0.37
C ARG A 297 5.33 21.27 0.07
N GLU A 298 4.06 20.92 -0.16
CA GLU A 298 2.97 21.88 -0.33
C GLU A 298 2.87 22.81 0.89
N GLY A 299 2.80 22.25 2.10
CA GLY A 299 2.76 23.03 3.34
C GLY A 299 3.97 23.95 3.56
N VAL A 300 5.17 23.54 3.16
CA VAL A 300 6.37 24.40 3.20
C VAL A 300 6.29 25.53 2.16
N LEU A 301 5.79 25.26 0.96
CA LEU A 301 5.60 26.27 -0.07
C LEU A 301 4.51 27.28 0.30
N GLU A 302 3.39 26.82 0.87
CA GLU A 302 2.36 27.70 1.44
C GLU A 302 2.93 28.61 2.54
N GLN A 303 3.72 28.05 3.48
CA GLN A 303 4.34 28.84 4.54
C GLN A 303 5.29 29.89 3.97
N ARG A 304 6.05 29.57 2.91
CA ARG A 304 6.89 30.54 2.19
C ARG A 304 6.05 31.64 1.54
N MET A 305 4.94 31.31 0.87
CA MET A 305 4.04 32.31 0.29
C MET A 305 3.45 33.24 1.36
N LYS A 306 2.95 32.67 2.46
CA LYS A 306 2.39 33.42 3.60
C LYS A 306 3.45 34.30 4.27
N ALA A 307 4.70 33.85 4.35
CA ALA A 307 5.82 34.62 4.88
C ALA A 307 6.27 35.76 3.95
N ALA A 308 6.27 35.54 2.63
CA ALA A 308 6.52 36.59 1.63
C ALA A 308 5.43 37.67 1.70
N GLN A 309 4.16 37.30 1.53
CA GLN A 309 3.01 38.21 1.63
C GLN A 309 3.00 39.00 2.95
N LYS A 310 3.38 38.38 4.08
CA LYS A 310 3.56 39.09 5.35
C LYS A 310 4.71 40.09 5.30
N THR A 311 5.86 39.71 4.76
CA THR A 311 7.04 40.59 4.64
C THR A 311 6.71 41.82 3.79
N LEU A 312 6.09 41.63 2.62
CA LEU A 312 5.60 42.72 1.78
C LEU A 312 4.61 43.62 2.51
N LYS A 313 3.67 43.03 3.27
CA LYS A 313 2.70 43.80 4.06
C LYS A 313 3.38 44.62 5.16
N ASP A 314 4.24 44.00 5.96
CA ASP A 314 5.00 44.66 7.04
C ASP A 314 5.90 45.78 6.47
N GLU A 315 6.50 45.59 5.28
CA GLU A 315 7.30 46.62 4.60
C GLU A 315 6.46 47.73 3.98
N THR A 316 5.28 47.40 3.44
CA THR A 316 4.31 48.37 2.91
C THR A 316 3.78 49.26 4.03
N GLU A 317 3.33 48.67 5.15
CA GLU A 317 2.89 49.41 6.34
C GLU A 317 4.02 50.30 6.89
N ARG A 318 5.27 49.83 6.95
CA ARG A 318 6.43 50.67 7.32
C ARG A 318 6.66 51.81 6.32
N GLY A 319 6.47 51.55 5.03
CA GLY A 319 6.56 52.54 3.96
C GLY A 319 5.52 53.64 4.10
N GLU A 320 4.25 53.25 4.26
CA GLU A 320 3.12 54.15 4.48
C GLU A 320 3.30 54.99 5.74
N ASN A 321 3.69 54.37 6.87
CA ASN A 321 3.98 55.08 8.11
C ASN A 321 5.14 56.09 7.96
N TYR A 322 6.19 55.75 7.20
CA TYR A 322 7.30 56.68 6.93
C TYR A 322 6.87 57.84 6.02
N VAL A 323 6.06 57.58 4.99
CA VAL A 323 5.47 58.63 4.13
C VAL A 323 4.54 59.54 4.95
N ALA A 324 3.63 58.98 5.75
CA ALA A 324 2.73 59.73 6.63
C ALA A 324 3.51 60.60 7.63
N ARG A 325 4.60 60.08 8.20
CA ARG A 325 5.49 60.85 9.08
C ARG A 325 6.12 62.03 8.33
N ILE A 326 6.64 61.82 7.12
CA ILE A 326 7.25 62.90 6.31
C ILE A 326 6.22 63.94 5.86
N VAL A 327 5.01 63.53 5.46
CA VAL A 327 3.92 64.46 5.14
C VAL A 327 3.52 65.26 6.38
N SER A 328 3.47 64.65 7.57
CA SER A 328 3.20 65.38 8.81
C SER A 328 4.31 66.39 9.15
N THR A 329 5.58 66.06 8.86
CA THR A 329 6.72 66.97 9.03
C THR A 329 6.66 68.11 8.03
N GLN A 330 6.42 67.84 6.74
CA GLN A 330 6.27 68.86 5.70
C GLN A 330 5.09 69.80 5.95
N ASN A 331 3.97 69.30 6.47
CA ASN A 331 2.84 70.13 6.86
C ASN A 331 3.18 71.01 8.09
N ARG A 332 4.02 70.52 9.00
CA ARG A 332 4.56 71.31 10.11
C ARG A 332 5.51 72.41 9.63
N ASP A 333 6.41 72.08 8.71
CA ASP A 333 7.38 73.01 8.14
C ASP A 333 6.66 74.09 7.31
N ALA A 334 5.65 73.71 6.51
CA ALA A 334 4.81 74.64 5.76
C ALA A 334 3.97 75.55 6.68
N ALA A 335 3.45 75.02 7.80
CA ALA A 335 2.76 75.83 8.81
C ALA A 335 3.73 76.78 9.55
N PHE A 336 5.00 76.38 9.70
CA PHE A 336 6.05 77.23 10.27
C PHE A 336 6.46 78.34 9.30
N GLU A 337 6.71 78.05 8.02
CA GLU A 337 6.95 79.07 6.99
C GLU A 337 5.77 80.04 6.84
N ALA A 338 4.54 79.56 6.93
CA ALA A 338 3.34 80.41 6.89
C ALA A 338 3.28 81.38 8.07
N LYS A 339 3.65 80.93 9.28
CA LYS A 339 3.82 81.82 10.44
C LYS A 339 4.94 82.84 10.23
N LEU A 340 6.10 82.39 9.75
CA LEU A 340 7.26 83.25 9.51
C LEU A 340 6.93 84.41 8.54
N ARG A 341 6.22 84.11 7.43
CA ARG A 341 5.74 85.15 6.50
C ARG A 341 4.70 86.09 7.13
N GLY A 342 3.87 85.59 8.03
CA GLY A 342 2.94 86.42 8.81
C GLY A 342 3.66 87.41 9.73
N GLU A 343 4.73 86.95 10.39
CA GLU A 343 5.60 87.79 11.22
C GLU A 343 6.38 88.81 10.39
N GLU A 344 6.92 88.44 9.22
CA GLU A 344 7.56 89.37 8.27
C GLU A 344 6.60 90.46 7.77
N GLN A 345 5.34 90.10 7.49
CA GLN A 345 4.30 91.08 7.09
C GLN A 345 3.91 92.03 8.23
N ALA A 346 3.82 91.53 9.46
CA ALA A 346 3.58 92.36 10.65
C ALA A 346 4.74 93.36 10.87
N PHE A 347 5.99 92.90 10.73
CA PHE A 347 7.18 93.75 10.84
C PHE A 347 7.22 94.85 9.76
N GLY A 348 6.76 94.52 8.54
CA GLY A 348 6.59 95.49 7.46
C GLY A 348 5.56 96.59 7.74
N GLN A 349 4.44 96.26 8.40
CA GLN A 349 3.42 97.25 8.78
C GLN A 349 3.89 98.16 9.90
N GLN A 350 4.58 97.61 10.91
CA GLN A 350 5.08 98.39 12.04
C GLN A 350 6.09 99.47 11.60
N LYS A 351 6.97 99.14 10.65
CA LYS A 351 7.93 100.07 10.05
C LYS A 351 7.28 101.21 9.22
N MET A 352 6.02 101.09 8.83
CA MET A 352 5.27 102.19 8.20
C MET A 352 4.65 103.14 9.22
N LEU A 353 4.27 102.64 10.40
CA LEU A 353 3.77 103.48 11.50
C LEU A 353 4.89 104.37 12.06
N ASP A 354 6.09 103.83 12.31
CA ASP A 354 7.24 104.61 12.77
C ASP A 354 7.62 105.76 11.82
N ASN A 355 7.38 105.59 10.51
CA ASN A 355 7.61 106.64 9.50
C ASN A 355 6.48 107.68 9.41
N ALA A 356 5.28 107.38 9.92
CA ALA A 356 4.19 108.33 9.99
C ALA A 356 4.40 109.32 11.16
N ASP A 357 4.78 108.81 12.33
CA ASP A 357 5.03 109.62 13.53
C ASP A 357 6.17 110.62 13.32
N LEU A 358 7.24 110.21 12.62
CA LEU A 358 8.38 111.08 12.31
C LEU A 358 7.98 112.34 11.50
N ARG A 359 6.94 112.24 10.65
CA ARG A 359 6.43 113.39 9.88
C ARG A 359 5.57 114.32 10.72
N GLN A 360 4.94 113.81 11.79
CA GLN A 360 4.10 114.62 12.67
C GLN A 360 4.95 115.56 13.53
N VAL A 361 6.12 115.10 14.00
CA VAL A 361 7.08 115.90 14.79
C VAL A 361 7.59 117.12 14.00
N GLN A 362 7.93 116.95 12.72
CA GLN A 362 8.41 118.04 11.86
C GLN A 362 7.35 119.14 11.61
N GLY A 363 6.06 118.82 11.73
CA GLY A 363 4.98 119.81 11.59
C GLY A 363 4.86 120.77 12.79
N VAL A 364 5.24 120.33 13.99
CA VAL A 364 5.16 121.13 15.23
C VAL A 364 6.30 122.15 15.31
N GLU A 365 7.49 121.77 14.81
CA GLU A 365 8.71 122.59 14.87
C GLU A 365 8.56 123.91 14.10
N VAL A 366 7.87 123.89 12.95
CA VAL A 366 7.61 125.08 12.10
C VAL A 366 6.65 126.07 12.78
N GLN A 367 5.68 125.58 13.56
CA GLN A 367 4.74 126.45 14.27
C GLN A 367 5.40 127.16 15.46
N LEU A 368 6.37 126.52 16.11
CA LEU A 368 7.12 127.09 17.23
C LEU A 368 7.97 128.29 16.80
N GLN A 369 8.65 128.19 15.64
CA GLN A 369 9.48 129.27 15.10
C GLN A 369 8.69 130.53 14.71
N ALA A 370 7.42 130.36 14.28
CA ALA A 370 6.56 131.49 13.95
C ALA A 370 6.14 132.32 15.18
N ALA A 371 5.98 131.67 16.35
CA ALA A 371 5.60 132.35 17.59
C ALA A 371 6.74 133.23 18.14
N ASP A 372 7.98 132.74 18.08
CA ASP A 372 9.16 133.43 18.63
C ASP A 372 9.47 134.75 17.90
N ALA A 373 9.18 134.82 16.60
CA ALA A 373 9.32 136.02 15.78
C ALA A 373 8.38 137.18 16.20
N VAL A 374 7.20 136.86 16.76
CA VAL A 374 6.24 137.87 17.26
C VAL A 374 6.74 138.46 18.59
N VAL A 375 7.28 137.62 19.48
CA VAL A 375 7.81 138.02 20.80
C VAL A 375 9.03 138.95 20.65
N GLN A 376 9.92 138.70 19.69
CA GLN A 376 11.08 139.58 19.48
C GLN A 376 10.72 140.97 18.94
N ASN A 377 9.67 141.11 18.11
CA ASN A 377 9.25 142.42 17.62
C ASN A 377 8.67 143.30 18.74
N LEU A 378 7.88 142.74 19.66
CA LEU A 378 7.35 143.47 20.81
C LEU A 378 8.49 144.03 21.71
N LYS A 379 9.53 143.23 21.98
CA LYS A 379 10.72 143.68 22.74
C LYS A 379 11.54 144.77 22.04
N ARG A 380 11.42 144.94 20.72
CA ARG A 380 12.08 146.02 19.97
C ARG A 380 11.34 147.36 20.12
N GLN A 381 10.00 147.31 20.18
CA GLN A 381 9.15 148.49 20.35
C GLN A 381 9.44 149.17 21.70
N GLU A 382 9.48 148.38 22.78
CA GLU A 382 9.64 148.84 24.17
C GLU A 382 11.00 149.54 24.41
N ASN A 383 12.08 149.02 23.80
CA ASN A 383 13.41 149.61 23.87
C ASN A 383 13.52 150.96 23.11
N LEU A 384 12.71 151.18 22.07
CA LEU A 384 12.72 152.44 21.32
C LEU A 384 12.07 153.59 22.10
N ASP A 385 11.08 153.31 22.94
CA ASP A 385 10.43 154.34 23.76
C ASP A 385 11.24 154.67 25.03
N LEU A 386 11.93 153.70 25.65
CA LEU A 386 12.94 153.98 26.68
C LEU A 386 14.06 154.91 26.18
N ALA A 387 14.52 154.70 24.94
CA ALA A 387 15.60 155.49 24.33
C ALA A 387 15.21 156.96 24.05
N LYS A 388 13.92 157.26 23.82
CA LYS A 388 13.43 158.63 23.69
C LYS A 388 13.46 159.35 25.05
N LEU A 389 12.93 158.70 26.09
CA LEU A 389 12.86 159.27 27.44
C LEU A 389 14.24 159.69 27.97
N TRP A 390 15.26 158.89 27.69
CA TRP A 390 16.65 159.16 28.08
C TRP A 390 17.28 160.35 27.32
N ARG A 391 16.88 160.57 26.06
CA ARG A 391 17.37 161.69 25.23
C ARG A 391 16.85 163.03 25.74
N ASP A 392 15.57 163.10 26.09
CA ASP A 392 14.96 164.34 26.58
C ASP A 392 15.51 164.76 27.96
N GLN A 393 15.83 163.78 28.82
CA GLN A 393 16.41 164.02 30.15
C GLN A 393 17.86 164.58 30.07
N MET A 394 18.63 164.21 29.05
CA MET A 394 20.00 164.71 28.81
C MET A 394 20.04 166.18 28.39
N VAL A 395 19.06 166.64 27.60
CA VAL A 395 19.00 168.06 27.14
C VAL A 395 18.80 169.01 28.32
N VAL A 396 17.99 168.62 29.31
CA VAL A 396 17.76 169.41 30.54
C VAL A 396 19.03 169.54 31.40
N GLN A 397 19.90 168.52 31.45
CA GLN A 397 21.18 168.61 32.16
C GLN A 397 22.19 169.53 31.46
N GLN A 398 22.28 169.51 30.13
CA GLN A 398 23.26 170.31 29.41
C GLN A 398 22.97 171.81 29.47
N LEU A 399 21.70 172.22 29.59
CA LEU A 399 21.34 173.62 29.82
C LEU A 399 21.77 174.13 31.20
N ARG A 400 21.63 173.33 32.28
CA ARG A 400 22.06 173.74 33.64
C ARG A 400 23.57 173.81 33.83
N ARG A 401 24.37 173.04 33.07
CA ARG A 401 25.85 173.13 33.12
C ARG A 401 26.43 174.35 32.40
N ARG A 402 25.60 175.21 31.80
CA ARG A 402 26.04 176.44 31.12
C ARG A 402 26.01 177.71 31.99
N GLU A 403 25.51 177.63 33.23
CA GLU A 403 25.35 178.79 34.14
C GLU A 403 26.26 178.77 35.39
N MET A 404 26.99 177.68 35.65
CA MET A 404 27.95 177.61 36.76
C MET A 404 29.37 177.29 36.26
N VAL A 405 30.37 177.77 37.02
CA VAL A 405 31.82 177.64 36.78
C VAL A 405 32.37 178.53 35.66
N ASN A 406 31.94 179.80 35.67
CA ASN A 406 32.71 180.93 35.13
C ASN A 406 33.47 181.67 36.26
N VAL A 407 33.74 180.99 37.38
CA VAL A 407 34.19 181.58 38.65
C VAL A 407 35.26 180.71 39.33
N ILE A 408 36.47 181.26 39.35
CA ILE A 408 37.63 180.96 40.21
C ILE A 408 38.41 179.66 39.92
N ALA A 409 39.70 179.87 39.64
CA ALA A 409 40.76 178.87 39.54
C ALA A 409 41.77 179.05 40.68
N ARG A 410 42.51 177.98 41.03
CA ARG A 410 43.88 177.91 41.58
C ARG A 410 44.11 176.70 42.51
N GLN A 411 45.39 176.37 42.64
CA GLN A 411 46.09 175.70 43.74
C GLN A 411 46.27 174.18 43.73
N GLU A 412 47.48 173.83 44.16
CA GLU A 412 48.21 172.59 43.98
C GLU A 412 48.60 171.97 45.34
N GLN A 413 48.90 170.65 45.29
CA GLN A 413 49.92 169.95 46.08
C GLN A 413 49.84 169.82 47.63
N GLN A 414 50.35 168.66 48.08
CA GLN A 414 51.06 168.33 49.33
C GLN A 414 50.44 167.30 50.29
N ALA A 415 51.37 166.60 50.97
CA ALA A 415 51.27 165.31 51.68
C ALA A 415 50.50 165.29 53.01
N SER A 416 50.11 164.09 53.47
CA SER A 416 50.17 163.58 54.88
C SER A 416 49.29 162.32 55.13
N GLN A 417 49.94 161.22 55.52
CA GLN A 417 49.68 160.25 56.62
C GLN A 417 48.27 159.69 57.00
N GLN A 418 48.08 158.38 56.70
CA GLN A 418 47.65 157.25 57.59
C GLN A 418 46.19 157.17 58.22
N PRO A 419 45.73 156.03 58.82
CA PRO A 419 44.59 155.21 58.29
C PRO A 419 43.41 154.96 59.31
N PRO A 420 42.37 154.14 59.01
CA PRO A 420 42.37 152.69 59.37
C PRO A 420 41.54 151.74 58.46
N GLN A 421 40.49 151.05 58.98
CA GLN A 421 39.79 149.84 58.45
C GLN A 421 38.49 149.55 59.30
N PRO A 422 37.71 148.41 59.26
CA PRO A 422 37.57 147.21 58.37
C PRO A 422 36.05 146.76 58.12
N PRO A 423 35.63 145.45 58.01
CA PRO A 423 35.73 144.46 56.90
C PRO A 423 34.36 143.79 56.48
N PRO A 424 34.26 142.79 55.53
CA PRO A 424 35.30 141.87 55.00
C PRO A 424 35.42 141.61 53.46
N GLN A 425 35.04 140.42 52.94
CA GLN A 425 35.83 139.58 51.98
C GLN A 425 34.93 138.70 51.05
N THR A 426 35.34 137.89 50.04
CA THR A 426 36.63 137.36 49.45
C THR A 426 36.37 136.94 47.97
N LEU A 427 37.19 137.26 46.94
CA LEU A 427 38.40 136.59 46.36
C LEU A 427 38.20 135.20 45.67
N GLY A 428 38.68 134.89 44.44
CA GLY A 428 39.26 135.72 43.35
C GLY A 428 39.98 134.95 42.16
N GLN A 429 40.14 135.62 41.00
CA GLN A 429 41.14 135.46 39.87
C GLN A 429 41.10 134.32 38.79
N GLN A 430 41.88 134.52 37.68
CA GLN A 430 41.93 133.87 36.33
C GLN A 430 43.29 133.14 36.06
N PRO A 431 43.78 132.87 34.79
CA PRO A 431 43.42 131.98 33.65
C PRO A 431 44.57 130.94 33.33
N PRO A 432 45.01 130.62 32.07
CA PRO A 432 44.46 129.86 30.92
C PRO A 432 45.24 128.56 30.48
N ALA A 433 44.71 127.84 29.46
CA ALA A 433 45.34 127.04 28.38
C ALA A 433 46.41 125.89 28.58
N SER A 434 46.06 124.71 28.05
CA SER A 434 46.87 123.73 27.25
C SER A 434 47.99 122.82 27.82
N ALA A 435 47.79 121.51 27.55
CA ALA A 435 48.76 120.43 27.25
C ALA A 435 49.70 119.85 28.34
N GLY A 436 49.65 118.50 28.53
CA GLY A 436 50.63 117.72 29.29
C GLY A 436 50.15 116.32 29.74
N GLN A 437 50.62 115.25 29.07
CA GLN A 437 50.60 113.84 29.53
C GLN A 437 51.76 113.59 30.55
N PRO A 438 51.93 112.41 31.21
CA PRO A 438 51.38 111.07 30.92
C PRO A 438 50.90 110.23 32.14
N GLY A 439 50.47 108.98 31.88
CA GLY A 439 50.85 107.84 32.74
C GLY A 439 49.74 106.96 33.35
N SER A 440 49.47 105.81 32.69
CA SER A 440 49.15 104.49 33.30
C SER A 440 47.86 104.31 34.15
N SER A 441 47.11 103.21 34.06
CA SER A 441 47.32 101.94 33.32
C SER A 441 46.02 101.15 33.10
N ALA A 442 45.98 100.43 31.96
CA ALA A 442 45.26 99.17 31.67
C ALA A 442 43.70 99.16 31.71
N GLY A 443 43.01 98.57 30.71
CA GLY A 443 43.56 97.99 29.48
C GLY A 443 42.54 97.44 28.48
N LEU A 444 42.76 97.86 27.22
CA LEU A 444 42.52 97.17 25.94
C LEU A 444 41.10 96.90 25.39
N ASN A 445 40.89 97.61 24.29
CA ASN A 445 39.78 97.70 23.33
C ASN A 445 39.55 96.44 22.44
N PRO A 446 38.46 96.41 21.63
CA PRO A 446 38.14 95.38 20.64
C PRO A 446 38.48 95.80 19.19
N TYR A 447 38.24 94.94 18.16
CA TYR A 447 37.43 95.25 16.95
C TYR A 447 37.35 94.10 15.89
N VAL A 448 36.10 93.74 15.54
CA VAL A 448 35.49 93.47 14.21
C VAL A 448 36.36 93.33 12.93
N ALA A 449 36.09 92.30 12.08
CA ALA A 449 35.71 92.39 10.63
C ALA A 449 36.22 91.25 9.69
N ALA A 450 35.37 90.96 8.69
CA ALA A 450 35.68 90.54 7.30
C ALA A 450 35.80 89.05 6.83
N GLN A 451 34.75 88.65 6.09
CA GLN A 451 34.75 87.99 4.75
C GLN A 451 35.27 86.55 4.47
N ARG A 452 34.30 85.74 4.00
CA ARG A 452 34.27 84.87 2.79
C ARG A 452 35.30 83.74 2.55
N SER A 453 34.69 82.64 2.02
CA SER A 453 35.24 81.57 1.16
C SER A 453 35.91 80.39 1.88
N VAL A 454 35.94 79.14 1.41
CA VAL A 454 35.28 78.33 0.35
C VAL A 454 35.78 76.89 0.62
N ILE A 455 34.87 75.90 0.60
CA ILE A 455 35.05 74.49 0.13
C ILE A 455 36.46 73.86 0.20
N ASN A 456 36.69 72.76 0.95
CA ASN A 456 36.72 71.36 0.42
C ASN A 456 37.15 70.28 1.46
N ASN A 457 37.06 68.99 1.05
CA ASN A 457 37.55 67.76 1.71
C ASN A 457 36.77 67.34 2.98
N ALA A 458 35.75 66.47 2.95
CA ALA A 458 35.40 65.36 2.06
C ALA A 458 36.21 64.05 2.23
N VAL A 459 35.50 63.03 2.72
CA VAL A 459 35.50 61.64 2.22
C VAL A 459 36.88 60.97 2.03
N GLN A 460 37.50 60.51 3.12
CA GLN A 460 38.59 59.51 3.02
C GLN A 460 38.59 58.38 4.07
N SER A 461 37.56 58.28 4.92
CA SER A 461 37.48 57.27 5.99
C SER A 461 36.46 56.13 5.77
N GLN A 462 35.63 56.19 4.71
CA GLN A 462 34.48 55.27 4.56
C GLN A 462 34.62 54.21 3.46
N ILE A 463 35.63 54.30 2.60
CA ILE A 463 35.88 53.30 1.54
C ILE A 463 36.67 52.09 2.08
N GLN A 464 37.51 52.29 3.11
CA GLN A 464 38.38 51.22 3.64
C GLN A 464 37.63 50.20 4.51
N GLN A 465 36.43 50.52 4.99
CA GLN A 465 35.62 49.60 5.81
C GLN A 465 34.75 48.64 4.96
N GLN A 466 34.52 48.97 3.67
CA GLN A 466 33.67 48.16 2.80
C GLN A 466 34.42 47.02 2.07
N GLN A 467 35.75 47.11 1.95
CA GLN A 467 36.57 46.02 1.40
C GLN A 467 36.83 44.86 2.38
N GLN A 468 36.79 45.09 3.71
CA GLN A 468 36.99 44.01 4.68
C GLN A 468 35.79 43.06 4.82
N GLN A 469 34.56 43.52 4.53
CA GLN A 469 33.38 42.65 4.59
C GLN A 469 33.18 41.76 3.35
N GLN A 470 33.90 42.02 2.25
CA GLN A 470 33.92 41.13 1.07
C GLN A 470 35.06 40.10 1.08
N GLN A 471 35.81 39.98 2.19
CA GLN A 471 36.83 38.94 2.41
C GLN A 471 36.49 37.98 3.57
N GLN A 472 35.24 38.03 4.06
CA GLN A 472 34.70 37.12 5.10
C GLN A 472 33.40 36.42 4.67
N GLN A 473 33.12 36.43 3.36
CA GLN A 473 32.23 35.51 2.65
C GLN A 473 33.05 34.76 1.61
#